data_AF-A0A9E2IZ01-F1
#
_entry.id   AF-A0A9E2IZ01-F1
#
_cell.length_a   1.000
_cell.length_b   1.000
_cell.length_c   1.000
_cell.angle_alpha   90.00
_cell.angle_beta   90.00
_cell.angle_gamma   90.00
#
_symmetry.space_group_name_H-M   'P 1'
#
loop_
_entity.id
_entity.type
_entity.pdbx_description
1 polymer ?
#
loop_
_entity_poly.entity_id
_entity_poly.type
_entity_poly.pdbx_seq_one_letter_code
_entity_poly.pdbx_strand_id
1 'polypeptide(L)'
;MTKLEKILRGIDSLSENAGKLFSLIVLPIIALEAVESVLRYVIQKPTDWSWELAAMLFGAFFMMGGAWVLKDNNHVRTDVFYNKLSRKWRAYFDLFFFTTIFFAFTFVMVWKMGANAIYSVSIRETTFSMWAPPLYLLKVIFAVAYILLLLQGLAKWVRDLVYVVKGVEI
;
A
#
# COMPACT_ATOMS: atom_id res chain seq x y z
N MET A 1 -7.03 9.07 26.95
CA MET A 1 -7.20 8.25 25.73
C MET A 1 -8.15 7.10 25.98
N THR A 2 -9.25 7.03 25.24
CA THR A 2 -10.17 5.88 25.29
C THR A 2 -9.51 4.60 24.76
N LYS A 3 -10.05 3.41 25.09
CA LYS A 3 -9.56 2.13 24.53
C LYS A 3 -9.55 2.14 23.00
N LEU A 4 -10.54 2.81 22.38
CA LEU A 4 -10.68 2.94 20.94
C LEU A 4 -9.52 3.74 20.32
N GLU A 5 -9.21 4.93 20.86
CA GLU A 5 -8.08 5.75 20.39
C GLU A 5 -6.75 5.01 20.43
N LYS A 6 -6.53 4.18 21.46
CA LYS A 6 -5.31 3.36 21.55
C LYS A 6 -5.22 2.36 20.39
N ILE A 7 -6.32 1.71 20.03
CA ILE A 7 -6.37 0.77 18.90
C ILE A 7 -6.11 1.51 17.59
N LEU A 8 -6.79 2.63 17.36
CA LEU A 8 -6.64 3.42 16.13
C LEU A 8 -5.20 3.92 15.95
N ARG A 9 -4.56 4.41 17.01
CA ARG A 9 -3.14 4.80 16.97
C ARG A 9 -2.19 3.63 16.75
N GLY A 10 -2.53 2.44 17.27
CA GLY A 10 -1.78 1.22 17.01
C GLY A 10 -1.79 0.86 15.53
N ILE A 11 -2.96 0.97 14.88
CA ILE A 11 -3.09 0.78 13.42
C ILE A 11 -2.27 1.82 12.67
N ASP A 12 -2.39 3.11 13.00
CA ASP A 12 -1.63 4.16 12.31
C ASP A 12 -0.12 3.93 12.44
N SER A 13 0.35 3.56 13.64
CA SER A 13 1.77 3.31 13.90
C SER A 13 2.28 2.11 13.11
N LEU A 14 1.46 1.06 13.00
CA LEU A 14 1.79 -0.10 12.18
C LEU A 14 1.90 0.28 10.70
N SER A 15 0.92 1.00 10.16
CA SER A 15 0.91 1.45 8.77
C SER A 15 2.07 2.38 8.46
N GLU A 16 2.34 3.35 9.34
CA GLU A 16 3.45 4.31 9.20
C GLU A 16 4.82 3.64 9.28
N ASN A 17 5.04 2.76 10.25
CA ASN A 17 6.32 2.06 10.39
C ASN A 17 6.58 1.10 9.23
N ALA A 18 5.55 0.38 8.76
CA ALA A 18 5.66 -0.48 7.59
C ALA A 18 5.98 0.35 6.34
N GLY A 19 5.28 1.47 6.12
CA GLY A 19 5.54 2.38 5.01
C GLY A 19 6.94 2.99 5.05
N LYS A 20 7.42 3.44 6.22
CA LYS A 20 8.77 3.99 6.41
C LYS A 20 9.87 2.95 6.19
N LEU A 21 9.66 1.72 6.65
CA LEU A 21 10.64 0.65 6.43
C LEU A 21 10.78 0.34 4.94
N PHE A 22 9.65 0.20 4.25
CA PHE A 22 9.66 -0.09 2.81
C PHE A 22 10.05 1.11 1.98
N SER A 23 9.89 2.35 2.46
CA SER A 23 10.31 3.53 1.71
C SER A 23 11.82 3.57 1.46
N LEU A 24 12.61 2.95 2.34
CA LEU A 24 14.06 2.82 2.19
C LEU A 24 14.46 1.99 0.96
N ILE A 25 13.57 1.15 0.43
CA ILE A 25 13.79 0.36 -0.80
C ILE A 25 14.00 1.26 -2.02
N VAL A 26 13.54 2.51 -1.99
CA VAL A 26 13.81 3.46 -3.07
C VAL A 26 15.31 3.69 -3.29
N LEU A 27 16.12 3.63 -2.22
CA LEU A 27 17.57 3.85 -2.30
C LEU A 27 18.28 2.77 -3.13
N PRO A 28 18.11 1.45 -2.86
CA PRO A 28 18.69 0.43 -3.72
C PRO A 28 18.10 0.43 -5.13
N ILE A 29 16.84 0.83 -5.34
CA ILE A 29 16.29 0.99 -6.70
C ILE A 29 17.06 2.08 -7.46
N ILE A 30 17.25 3.25 -6.86
CA ILE A 30 18.00 4.36 -7.48
C ILE A 30 19.43 3.93 -7.80
N ALA A 31 20.10 3.26 -6.86
CA ALA A 31 21.47 2.77 -7.07
C ALA A 31 21.52 1.75 -8.22
N LEU A 32 20.57 0.82 -8.27
CA LEU A 32 20.48 -0.22 -9.30
C LEU A 32 20.27 0.40 -10.70
N GLU A 33 19.31 1.32 -10.83
CA GLU A 33 19.00 2.00 -12.10
C GLU A 33 20.14 2.92 -12.56
N ALA A 34 20.84 3.58 -11.63
CA ALA A 34 22.00 4.39 -11.94
C ALA A 34 23.16 3.54 -12.50
N VAL A 35 23.46 2.41 -11.85
CA VAL A 35 24.48 1.46 -12.33
C VAL A 35 24.08 0.87 -13.68
N GLU A 36 22.82 0.45 -13.83
CA GLU A 36 22.33 -0.12 -15.10
C GLU A 36 22.38 0.91 -16.24
N SER A 37 22.05 2.17 -15.97
CA SER A 37 22.17 3.24 -16.96
C SER A 37 23.61 3.40 -17.47
N VAL A 38 24.61 3.35 -16.57
CA VAL A 38 26.03 3.38 -16.96
C VAL A 38 26.40 2.13 -17.75
N LEU A 39 26.00 0.94 -17.28
CA LEU A 39 26.32 -0.33 -17.95
C LEU A 39 25.74 -0.39 -19.37
N ARG A 40 24.51 0.06 -19.53
CA ARG A 40 23.77 0.03 -20.80
C ARG A 40 24.29 1.05 -21.80
N TYR A 41 24.48 2.29 -21.37
CA TYR A 41 24.76 3.38 -22.31
C TYR A 41 26.24 3.74 -22.44
N VAL A 42 27.05 3.51 -21.39
CA VAL A 42 28.48 3.83 -21.41
C VAL A 42 29.30 2.57 -21.71
N ILE A 43 29.05 1.48 -20.99
CA ILE A 43 29.85 0.24 -21.09
C ILE A 43 29.31 -0.70 -22.18
N GLN A 44 28.09 -0.47 -22.66
CA GLN A 44 27.40 -1.29 -23.68
C GLN A 44 27.27 -2.77 -23.29
N LYS A 45 27.12 -3.05 -21.98
CA LYS A 45 26.92 -4.39 -21.41
C LYS A 45 25.74 -4.37 -20.43
N PRO A 46 24.49 -4.30 -20.93
CA PRO A 46 23.32 -4.28 -20.07
C PRO A 46 23.20 -5.58 -19.28
N THR A 47 22.52 -5.52 -18.13
CA THR A 47 22.18 -6.72 -17.37
C THR A 47 20.77 -7.21 -17.69
N ASP A 48 20.56 -8.52 -17.65
CA ASP A 48 19.26 -9.13 -17.97
C ASP A 48 18.28 -9.15 -16.77
N TRP A 49 18.74 -8.80 -15.57
CA TRP A 49 17.99 -8.94 -14.31
C TRP A 49 17.65 -7.61 -13.62
N SER A 50 18.39 -6.54 -13.89
CA SER A 50 18.28 -5.25 -13.17
C SER A 50 16.87 -4.68 -13.21
N TRP A 51 16.29 -4.59 -14.41
CA TRP A 51 14.94 -4.06 -14.61
C TRP A 51 13.89 -4.83 -13.83
N GLU A 52 13.97 -6.16 -13.84
CA GLU A 52 12.98 -7.00 -13.16
C GLU A 52 13.12 -6.90 -11.63
N LEU A 53 14.35 -6.88 -11.10
CA LEU A 53 14.58 -6.64 -9.68
C LEU A 53 14.05 -5.26 -9.27
N ALA A 54 14.34 -4.22 -10.05
CA ALA A 54 13.86 -2.86 -9.80
C ALA A 54 12.34 -2.81 -9.78
N ALA A 55 11.67 -3.46 -10.74
CA ALA A 55 10.21 -3.54 -10.81
C ALA A 55 9.62 -4.27 -9.59
N MET A 56 10.22 -5.38 -9.16
CA MET A 56 9.77 -6.12 -7.96
C MET A 56 9.96 -5.29 -6.69
N LEU A 57 11.12 -4.67 -6.52
CA LEU A 57 11.40 -3.78 -5.39
C LEU A 57 10.46 -2.57 -5.38
N PHE A 58 10.20 -1.97 -6.54
CA PHE A 58 9.28 -0.85 -6.67
C PHE A 58 7.84 -1.25 -6.32
N GLY A 59 7.40 -2.43 -6.78
CA GLY A 59 6.11 -2.99 -6.40
C GLY A 59 5.98 -3.15 -4.88
N ALA A 60 7.00 -3.70 -4.22
CA ALA A 60 7.01 -3.84 -2.76
C ALA A 60 6.98 -2.48 -2.04
N PHE A 61 7.84 -1.56 -2.46
CA PHE A 61 7.89 -0.17 -2.00
C PHE A 61 6.52 0.52 -2.10
N PHE A 62 5.91 0.47 -3.28
CA PHE A 62 4.65 1.15 -3.58
C PHE A 62 3.49 0.56 -2.77
N MET A 63 3.35 -0.77 -2.79
CA MET A 63 2.21 -1.44 -2.17
C MET A 63 2.22 -1.27 -0.65
N MET A 64 3.38 -1.41 -0.01
CA MET A 64 3.50 -1.24 1.44
C MET A 64 3.33 0.22 1.88
N GLY A 65 3.64 1.19 1.02
CA GLY A 65 3.37 2.59 1.26
C GLY A 65 1.89 2.96 1.26
N GLY A 66 1.02 2.17 0.62
CA GLY A 66 -0.40 2.50 0.43
C GLY A 66 -1.15 2.78 1.75
N ALA A 67 -0.95 1.95 2.78
CA ALA A 67 -1.60 2.19 4.07
C ALA A 67 -1.10 3.47 4.76
N TRP A 68 0.21 3.75 4.70
CA TRP A 68 0.78 4.98 5.26
C TRP A 68 0.27 6.24 4.55
N VAL A 69 0.23 6.21 3.21
CA VAL A 69 -0.31 7.31 2.40
C VAL A 69 -1.81 7.51 2.67
N LEU A 70 -2.56 6.45 3.00
CA LEU A 70 -3.98 6.57 3.38
C LEU A 70 -4.13 7.23 4.75
N LYS A 71 -3.28 6.86 5.72
CA LYS A 71 -3.24 7.42 7.06
C LYS A 71 -3.01 8.94 7.03
N ASP A 72 -2.07 9.40 6.21
CA ASP A 72 -1.75 10.82 6.06
C ASP A 72 -2.64 11.55 5.02
N ASN A 73 -3.62 10.86 4.44
CA ASN A 73 -4.53 11.38 3.41
C ASN A 73 -3.81 11.98 2.17
N ASN A 74 -2.66 11.41 1.80
CA ASN A 74 -1.80 11.87 0.71
C ASN A 74 -2.01 11.09 -0.60
N HIS A 75 -3.08 10.32 -0.71
CA HIS A 75 -3.44 9.70 -1.99
C HIS A 75 -3.77 10.81 -2.99
N VAL A 76 -3.26 10.69 -4.21
CA VAL A 76 -3.61 11.62 -5.28
C VAL A 76 -5.11 11.51 -5.54
N ARG A 77 -5.84 12.61 -5.31
CA ARG A 77 -7.30 12.70 -5.49
C ARG A 77 -7.65 13.96 -6.24
N THR A 78 -8.67 13.88 -7.09
CA THR A 78 -9.20 15.03 -7.82
C THR A 78 -10.44 15.55 -7.09
N ASP A 79 -10.21 16.27 -6.00
CA ASP A 79 -11.25 16.61 -5.00
C ASP A 79 -11.83 18.02 -5.18
N VAL A 80 -12.19 18.42 -6.41
CA VAL A 80 -12.66 19.80 -6.72
C VAL A 80 -13.89 20.19 -5.89
N PHE A 81 -14.84 19.26 -5.73
CA PHE A 81 -16.05 19.50 -4.95
C PHE A 81 -15.90 19.08 -3.49
N TYR A 82 -15.18 17.99 -3.21
CA TYR A 82 -15.00 17.46 -1.87
C TYR A 82 -14.31 18.47 -0.94
N ASN A 83 -13.33 19.22 -1.45
CA ASN A 83 -12.63 20.25 -0.66
C ASN A 83 -13.52 21.43 -0.28
N LYS A 84 -14.63 21.68 -1.01
CA LYS A 84 -15.60 22.74 -0.71
C LYS A 84 -16.66 22.31 0.31
N LEU A 85 -16.76 21.02 0.61
CA LEU A 85 -17.75 20.50 1.56
C LEU A 85 -17.33 20.79 3.01
N SER A 86 -18.33 21.01 3.88
CA SER A 86 -18.09 21.07 5.31
C SER A 86 -17.58 19.71 5.83
N ARG A 87 -16.88 19.71 6.97
CA ARG A 87 -16.33 18.48 7.57
C ARG A 87 -17.39 17.38 7.76
N LYS A 88 -18.61 17.77 8.15
CA LYS A 88 -19.75 16.85 8.30
C LYS A 88 -20.14 16.17 6.98
N TRP A 89 -20.24 16.93 5.89
CA TRP A 89 -20.53 16.35 4.58
C TRP A 89 -19.40 15.46 4.08
N ARG A 90 -18.14 15.88 4.26
CA ARG A 90 -16.98 15.02 3.95
C ARG A 90 -17.05 13.68 4.68
N ALA A 91 -17.37 13.69 5.98
CA ALA A 91 -17.50 12.46 6.76
C ALA A 91 -18.62 11.54 6.24
N TYR A 92 -19.77 12.09 5.81
CA TYR A 92 -20.83 11.28 5.18
C TYR A 92 -20.39 10.66 3.86
N PHE A 93 -19.73 11.43 2.99
CA PHE A 93 -19.20 10.92 1.73
C PHE A 93 -18.15 9.84 1.97
N ASP A 94 -17.24 10.07 2.90
CA ASP A 94 -16.22 9.11 3.29
C ASP A 94 -16.86 7.82 3.80
N LEU A 95 -17.82 7.90 4.72
CA LEU A 95 -18.53 6.72 5.22
C LEU A 95 -19.23 5.95 4.08
N PHE A 96 -19.91 6.64 3.18
CA PHE A 96 -20.60 6.00 2.05
C PHE A 96 -19.62 5.27 1.13
N PHE A 97 -18.57 5.96 0.65
CA PHE A 97 -17.62 5.38 -0.29
C PHE A 97 -16.69 4.35 0.35
N PHE A 98 -16.32 4.53 1.62
CA PHE A 98 -15.55 3.51 2.32
C PHE A 98 -16.37 2.22 2.49
N THR A 99 -17.66 2.36 2.84
CA THR A 99 -18.54 1.19 3.04
C THR A 99 -18.82 0.45 1.73
N THR A 100 -19.14 1.19 0.67
CA THR A 100 -19.64 0.60 -0.58
C THR A 100 -18.53 0.18 -1.53
N ILE A 101 -17.49 1.01 -1.69
CA ILE A 101 -16.45 0.81 -2.71
C ILE A 101 -15.17 0.29 -2.06
N PHE A 102 -14.64 1.02 -1.07
CA PHE A 102 -13.33 0.71 -0.51
C PHE A 102 -13.30 -0.66 0.18
N PHE A 103 -14.28 -0.97 1.04
CA PHE A 103 -14.32 -2.27 1.71
C PHE A 103 -14.60 -3.39 0.72
N ALA A 104 -15.53 -3.23 -0.22
CA ALA A 104 -15.76 -4.22 -1.26
C ALA A 104 -14.47 -4.55 -2.04
N PHE A 105 -13.74 -3.53 -2.47
CA PHE A 105 -12.45 -3.68 -3.13
C PHE A 105 -11.39 -4.34 -2.24
N THR A 106 -11.16 -3.80 -1.04
CA THR A 106 -10.09 -4.27 -0.16
C THR A 106 -10.35 -5.69 0.35
N PHE A 107 -11.59 -6.06 0.64
CA PHE A 107 -11.94 -7.45 1.00
C PHE A 107 -11.64 -8.43 -0.14
N VAL A 108 -12.07 -8.10 -1.37
CA VAL A 108 -11.79 -8.94 -2.53
C VAL A 108 -10.28 -9.07 -2.75
N MET A 109 -9.52 -7.97 -2.60
CA MET A 109 -8.07 -8.00 -2.76
C MET A 109 -7.37 -8.80 -1.67
N VAL A 110 -7.76 -8.66 -0.40
CA VAL A 110 -7.22 -9.50 0.69
C VAL A 110 -7.48 -10.98 0.42
N TRP A 111 -8.69 -11.34 0.00
CA TRP A 111 -9.01 -12.73 -0.34
C TRP A 111 -8.18 -13.21 -1.53
N LYS A 112 -8.33 -12.58 -2.69
CA LYS A 112 -7.73 -13.07 -3.93
C LYS A 112 -6.20 -13.02 -3.88
N MET A 113 -5.62 -11.95 -3.34
CA MET A 113 -4.18 -11.85 -3.19
C MET A 113 -3.64 -12.81 -2.12
N GLY A 114 -4.37 -13.00 -1.01
CA GLY A 114 -4.00 -13.97 0.01
C GLY A 114 -3.98 -15.41 -0.53
N ALA A 115 -5.04 -15.81 -1.25
CA ALA A 115 -5.10 -17.12 -1.90
C ALA A 115 -4.01 -17.28 -2.96
N ASN A 116 -3.77 -16.24 -3.77
CA ASN A 116 -2.72 -16.25 -4.79
C ASN A 116 -1.32 -16.35 -4.17
N ALA A 117 -1.05 -15.65 -3.07
CA ALA A 117 0.22 -15.71 -2.36
C ALA A 117 0.48 -17.11 -1.79
N ILE A 118 -0.52 -17.74 -1.16
CA ILE A 118 -0.40 -19.11 -0.63
C ILE A 118 -0.09 -20.10 -1.76
N TYR A 119 -0.83 -20.02 -2.86
CA TYR A 119 -0.60 -20.88 -4.02
C TYR A 119 0.78 -20.64 -4.66
N SER A 120 1.17 -19.38 -4.82
CA SER A 120 2.47 -18.99 -5.38
C SER A 120 3.64 -19.53 -4.56
N VAL A 121 3.53 -19.48 -3.23
CA VAL A 121 4.52 -20.06 -2.31
C VAL A 121 4.58 -21.59 -2.44
N SER A 122 3.45 -22.27 -2.58
CA SER A 122 3.43 -23.74 -2.68
C SER A 122 4.10 -24.28 -3.94
N ILE A 123 4.06 -23.51 -5.04
CA ILE A 123 4.73 -23.87 -6.29
C ILE A 123 6.11 -23.22 -6.45
N ARG A 124 6.57 -22.44 -5.45
CA ARG A 124 7.79 -21.61 -5.53
C ARG A 124 7.84 -20.79 -6.83
N GLU A 125 6.77 -20.07 -7.11
CA GLU A 125 6.59 -19.35 -8.37
C GLU A 125 7.75 -18.39 -8.64
N THR A 126 8.33 -18.50 -9.82
CA THR A 126 9.29 -17.56 -10.36
C THR A 126 8.64 -16.71 -11.44
N THR A 127 9.29 -15.62 -11.81
CA THR A 127 8.89 -14.92 -13.03
C THR A 127 9.25 -15.74 -14.28
N PHE A 128 8.75 -15.32 -15.43
CA PHE A 128 8.97 -15.99 -16.72
C PHE A 128 10.26 -15.55 -17.44
N SER A 129 11.07 -14.70 -16.81
CA SER A 129 12.32 -14.21 -17.39
C SER A 129 13.42 -15.29 -17.32
N MET A 130 14.54 -15.06 -18.01
CA MET A 130 15.72 -15.92 -17.87
C MET A 130 16.34 -15.87 -16.48
N TRP A 131 16.19 -14.75 -15.75
CA TRP A 131 16.68 -14.63 -14.39
C TRP A 131 15.80 -15.38 -13.39
N ALA A 132 14.49 -15.50 -13.68
CA ALA A 132 13.50 -16.26 -12.92
C ALA A 132 13.56 -16.02 -11.39
N PRO A 133 13.59 -14.76 -10.89
CA PRO A 133 13.56 -14.47 -9.47
C PRO A 133 12.28 -15.01 -8.79
N PRO A 134 12.34 -15.28 -7.48
CA PRO A 134 11.20 -15.76 -6.71
C PRO A 134 10.08 -14.71 -6.63
N LEU A 135 9.04 -14.88 -7.44
CA LEU A 135 7.89 -13.98 -7.53
C LEU A 135 6.96 -14.10 -6.32
N TYR A 136 6.91 -15.28 -5.70
CA TYR A 136 6.06 -15.54 -4.54
C TYR A 136 6.32 -14.60 -3.36
N LEU A 137 7.55 -14.12 -3.18
CA LEU A 137 7.90 -13.14 -2.14
C LEU A 137 7.15 -11.82 -2.34
N LEU A 138 7.10 -11.34 -3.59
CA LEU A 138 6.38 -10.11 -3.91
C LEU A 138 4.87 -10.26 -3.69
N LYS A 139 4.31 -11.41 -4.07
CA LYS A 139 2.87 -11.71 -3.87
C LYS A 139 2.49 -11.78 -2.39
N VAL A 140 3.35 -12.32 -1.54
CA VAL A 140 3.16 -12.28 -0.08
C VAL A 140 3.17 -10.84 0.44
N ILE A 141 4.12 -10.01 -0.02
CA ILE A 141 4.16 -8.58 0.33
C ILE A 141 2.86 -7.89 -0.08
N PHE A 142 2.33 -8.18 -1.28
CA PHE A 142 1.08 -7.58 -1.76
C PHE A 142 -0.10 -8.01 -0.90
N ALA A 143 -0.18 -9.29 -0.50
CA ALA A 143 -1.23 -9.76 0.40
C ALA A 143 -1.19 -9.03 1.75
N VAL A 144 0.01 -8.87 2.34
CA VAL A 144 0.22 -8.11 3.58
C VAL A 144 -0.16 -6.64 3.40
N ALA A 145 0.25 -6.01 2.30
CA ALA A 145 -0.08 -4.62 1.99
C ALA A 145 -1.60 -4.37 1.95
N TYR A 146 -2.38 -5.26 1.33
CA TYR A 146 -3.83 -5.13 1.31
C TYR A 146 -4.48 -5.32 2.69
N ILE A 147 -3.92 -6.19 3.55
CA ILE A 147 -4.37 -6.32 4.94
C ILE A 147 -4.11 -5.02 5.69
N LEU A 148 -2.92 -4.43 5.56
CA LEU A 148 -2.60 -3.14 6.17
C LEU A 148 -3.50 -2.01 5.65
N LEU A 149 -3.78 -1.99 4.36
CA LEU A 149 -4.68 -1.01 3.74
C LEU A 149 -6.11 -1.14 4.27
N LEU A 150 -6.62 -2.37 4.40
CA LEU A 150 -7.93 -2.65 4.99
C LEU A 150 -7.99 -2.16 6.45
N LEU A 151 -6.98 -2.46 7.26
CA LEU A 151 -6.89 -1.99 8.65
C LEU A 151 -6.87 -0.47 8.75
N GLN A 152 -6.04 0.20 7.93
CA GLN A 152 -5.99 1.67 7.94
C GLN A 152 -7.31 2.29 7.46
N GLY A 153 -7.96 1.67 6.48
CA GLY A 153 -9.27 2.11 6.01
C GLY A 153 -10.35 1.96 7.07
N LEU A 154 -10.33 0.88 7.86
CA LEU A 154 -11.17 0.72 9.04
C LEU A 154 -10.90 1.82 10.07
N ALA A 155 -9.63 2.14 10.33
CA ALA A 155 -9.29 3.21 11.26
C ALA A 155 -9.86 4.56 10.83
N LYS A 156 -9.73 4.92 9.55
CA LYS A 156 -10.33 6.14 9.00
C LYS A 156 -11.86 6.11 9.09
N TRP A 157 -12.49 5.03 8.68
CA TRP A 157 -13.94 4.87 8.70
C TRP A 157 -14.52 5.03 10.11
N VAL A 158 -13.87 4.42 11.12
CA VAL A 158 -14.26 4.56 12.53
C VAL A 158 -14.16 6.00 13.01
N ARG A 159 -13.11 6.75 12.63
CA ARG A 159 -12.99 8.17 12.98
C ARG A 159 -14.11 9.01 12.39
N ASP A 160 -14.44 8.80 11.11
CA ASP A 160 -15.53 9.52 10.46
C ASP A 160 -16.89 9.14 11.06
N LEU A 161 -17.09 7.89 11.46
CA LEU A 161 -18.31 7.45 12.15
C LEU A 161 -18.44 8.12 13.52
N VAL A 162 -17.37 8.13 14.31
CA VAL A 162 -17.37 8.80 15.62
C VAL A 162 -17.62 10.29 15.47
N TYR A 163 -17.03 10.94 14.47
CA TYR A 163 -17.28 12.33 14.18
C TYR A 163 -18.75 12.60 13.83
N VAL A 164 -19.38 11.78 13.00
CA VAL A 164 -20.80 11.94 12.64
C VAL A 164 -21.73 11.74 13.83
N VAL A 165 -21.43 10.78 14.71
CA VAL A 165 -22.28 10.45 15.87
C VAL A 165 -22.08 11.40 17.04
N LYS A 166 -20.84 11.77 17.35
CA LYS A 166 -20.49 12.53 18.56
C LYS A 166 -20.10 13.99 18.28
N GLY A 167 -19.80 14.34 17.04
CA GLY A 167 -19.30 15.67 16.67
C GLY A 167 -17.85 15.95 17.10
N VAL A 168 -17.10 14.93 17.56
CA VAL A 168 -15.73 15.06 18.09
C VAL A 168 -14.76 14.26 17.20
N GLU A 169 -13.59 14.82 16.92
CA GLU A 169 -12.50 14.14 16.21
C GLU A 169 -11.60 13.37 17.19
N ILE A 170 -11.19 12.16 16.81
CA ILE A 170 -10.39 11.23 17.63
C ILE A 170 -9.26 10.56 16.84
#